data_AF-A0A969Z5H7-F1
#
_entry.id   AF-A0A969Z5H7-F1
#
_cell.length_a   1.000
_cell.length_b   1.000
_cell.length_c   1.000
_cell.angle_alpha   90.00
_cell.angle_beta   90.00
_cell.angle_gamma   90.00
#
_symmetry.space_group_name_H-M   'P 1'
#
loop_
_entity.id
_entity.type
_entity.pdbx_description
1 polymer ?
#
loop_
_entity_poly.entity_id
_entity_poly.type
_entity_poly.pdbx_seq_one_letter_code
_entity_poly.pdbx_strand_id
1 'polypeptide(L)'
;MKINKIFIALGIIICLVVIVIGIYGIFIVGKDDNKITLKSIANKFEISETKDYLIDYSNTFSVTASKDQIVIKANDNEYRYILNDNILTTTINKEDTNGIMLALMLIDNIEQLHDYEAEQIFNILNSEQIEEYTIDKGVEITYNEKDAIIKVDISKKLEIIDFSKLYFTKESLSDIEEFLKDRGCVHKIKGYLILNKCGDEKENVITIGEKNNLTENTYKSLLNVIEIILNTEEKEKFENEFPTLENKSSEKYNLILNPELDELLSMIFYDSTYKLVQLKIDMTK
;
A
#
# COMPACT_ATOMS: atom_id res chain seq x y z
N MET A 1 45.59 -41.51 47.47
CA MET A 1 45.53 -40.76 46.19
C MET A 1 44.79 -39.45 46.44
N LYS A 2 45.51 -38.38 46.83
CA LYS A 2 44.92 -37.06 47.03
C LYS A 2 44.76 -36.41 45.65
N ILE A 3 43.65 -36.68 44.96
CA ILE A 3 43.26 -35.85 43.83
C ILE A 3 43.11 -34.44 44.43
N ASN A 4 44.04 -33.59 44.02
CA ASN A 4 44.32 -32.31 44.66
C ASN A 4 43.04 -31.49 44.63
N LYS A 5 42.52 -31.05 45.78
CA LYS A 5 41.33 -30.20 45.88
C LYS A 5 41.39 -28.99 44.94
N ILE A 6 42.61 -28.58 44.60
CA ILE A 6 42.97 -27.57 43.61
C ILE A 6 42.46 -27.91 42.20
N PHE A 7 42.58 -29.15 41.72
CA PHE A 7 42.09 -29.54 40.40
C PHE A 7 40.56 -29.55 40.31
N ILE A 8 39.89 -29.95 41.41
CA ILE A 8 38.43 -29.90 41.50
C ILE A 8 37.96 -28.44 41.51
N ALA A 9 38.63 -27.56 42.27
CA ALA A 9 38.33 -26.13 42.29
C ALA A 9 38.56 -25.47 40.92
N LEU A 10 39.65 -25.80 40.22
CA LEU A 10 39.89 -25.30 38.85
C LEU A 10 38.82 -25.76 37.86
N GLY A 11 38.39 -27.04 37.95
CA GLY A 11 37.32 -27.56 37.11
C GLY A 11 35.99 -26.82 37.31
N ILE A 12 35.65 -26.50 38.56
CA ILE A 12 34.44 -25.73 38.89
C ILE A 12 34.53 -24.30 38.34
N ILE A 13 35.69 -23.64 38.46
CA ILE A 13 35.90 -22.28 37.94
C ILE A 13 35.76 -22.25 36.41
N ILE A 14 36.34 -23.22 35.70
CA ILE A 14 36.23 -23.30 34.24
C ILE A 14 34.76 -23.51 33.82
N CYS A 15 34.03 -24.41 34.49
CA CYS A 15 32.61 -24.60 34.20
C CYS A 15 31.79 -23.32 34.44
N LEU A 16 32.06 -22.58 35.52
CA LEU A 16 31.38 -21.32 35.80
C LEU A 16 31.66 -20.26 34.73
N VAL A 17 32.91 -20.15 34.26
CA VAL A 17 33.27 -19.21 33.19
C VAL A 17 32.55 -19.57 31.88
N VAL A 18 32.50 -20.85 31.51
CA VAL A 18 31.79 -21.30 30.30
C VAL A 18 30.29 -21.03 30.40
N ILE A 19 29.68 -21.25 31.57
CA ILE A 19 28.26 -20.94 31.79
C ILE A 19 28.01 -19.44 31.70
N VAL A 20 28.85 -18.60 32.29
CA VAL A 20 28.72 -17.13 32.20
C VAL A 20 28.86 -16.65 30.76
N ILE A 21 29.84 -17.17 30.00
CA ILE A 21 30.02 -16.84 28.58
C ILE A 21 28.82 -17.33 27.75
N GLY A 22 28.31 -18.52 28.03
CA GLY A 22 27.14 -19.08 27.35
C GLY A 22 25.86 -18.27 27.62
N ILE A 23 25.60 -17.91 28.88
CA ILE A 23 24.45 -17.07 29.27
C ILE A 23 24.60 -15.67 28.67
N TYR A 24 25.80 -15.09 28.69
CA TYR A 24 26.08 -13.79 28.08
C TYR A 24 25.90 -13.81 26.55
N GLY A 25 26.31 -14.90 25.89
CA GLY A 25 26.07 -15.15 24.47
C GLY A 25 24.57 -15.26 24.16
N ILE A 26 23.80 -16.00 24.95
CA ILE A 26 22.34 -16.09 24.80
C ILE A 26 21.67 -14.73 25.03
N PHE A 27 22.15 -13.92 25.99
CA PHE A 27 21.59 -12.59 26.27
C PHE A 27 21.93 -11.53 25.21
N ILE A 28 23.07 -11.66 24.52
CA ILE A 28 23.44 -10.77 23.41
C ILE A 28 22.74 -11.18 22.13
N VAL A 29 22.68 -12.48 21.83
CA VAL A 29 22.00 -13.00 20.64
C VAL A 29 20.49 -12.79 20.76
N GLY A 30 19.90 -12.96 21.94
CA GLY A 30 18.45 -12.81 22.14
C GLY A 30 17.92 -11.38 22.28
N LYS A 31 18.75 -10.33 22.17
CA LYS A 31 18.31 -8.93 22.36
C LYS A 31 18.24 -8.09 21.08
N ASP A 32 18.90 -8.51 20.00
CA ASP A 32 18.97 -7.73 18.75
C ASP A 32 18.15 -8.33 17.59
N ASP A 33 17.58 -9.52 17.74
CA ASP A 33 16.87 -10.22 16.64
C ASP A 33 15.58 -9.51 16.17
N ASN A 34 15.06 -8.54 16.95
CA ASN A 34 13.88 -7.76 16.57
C ASN A 34 14.20 -6.33 16.10
N LYS A 35 15.47 -5.94 16.00
CA LYS A 35 15.82 -4.60 15.52
C LYS A 35 15.96 -4.63 14.00
N ILE A 36 15.05 -3.96 13.30
CA ILE A 36 15.15 -3.73 11.86
C ILE A 36 16.45 -2.94 11.58
N THR A 37 17.24 -3.44 10.63
CA THR A 37 18.51 -2.85 10.20
C THR A 37 18.49 -2.53 8.71
N LEU A 38 19.35 -1.62 8.24
CA LEU A 38 19.47 -1.34 6.80
C LEU A 38 19.81 -2.60 5.98
N LYS A 39 20.56 -3.53 6.58
CA LYS A 39 20.87 -4.82 5.95
C LYS A 39 19.64 -5.72 5.83
N SER A 40 18.81 -5.81 6.88
CA SER A 40 17.58 -6.60 6.79
C SER A 40 16.59 -5.99 5.80
N ILE A 41 16.49 -4.66 5.73
CA ILE A 41 15.66 -3.95 4.75
C ILE A 41 16.14 -4.23 3.33
N ALA A 42 17.44 -4.08 3.05
CA ALA A 42 18.00 -4.35 1.72
C ALA A 42 17.79 -5.83 1.31
N ASN A 43 18.05 -6.78 2.21
CA ASN A 43 17.80 -8.19 1.95
C ASN A 43 16.31 -8.46 1.64
N LYS A 44 15.39 -7.82 2.39
CA LYS A 44 13.95 -7.97 2.17
C LYS A 44 13.53 -7.42 0.81
N PHE A 45 14.09 -6.27 0.41
CA PHE A 45 13.88 -5.69 -0.92
C PHE A 45 14.37 -6.60 -2.05
N GLU A 46 15.52 -7.27 -1.91
CA GLU A 46 16.06 -8.17 -2.95
C GLU A 46 15.13 -9.36 -3.26
N ILE A 47 14.44 -9.87 -2.24
CA ILE A 47 13.57 -11.05 -2.32
C ILE A 47 12.08 -10.69 -2.36
N SER A 48 11.75 -9.40 -2.51
CA SER A 48 10.39 -8.89 -2.41
C SER A 48 9.52 -9.33 -3.58
N GLU A 49 8.35 -9.92 -3.29
CA GLU A 49 7.33 -10.24 -4.30
C GLU A 49 6.75 -8.95 -4.94
N THR A 50 6.77 -7.84 -4.20
CA THR A 50 6.37 -6.51 -4.71
C THR A 50 7.25 -6.05 -5.88
N LYS A 51 8.49 -6.55 -5.99
CA LYS A 51 9.39 -6.26 -7.10
C LYS A 51 8.84 -6.82 -8.43
N ASP A 52 8.19 -7.98 -8.39
CA ASP A 52 7.70 -8.66 -9.60
C ASP A 52 6.43 -7.99 -10.16
N TYR A 53 5.77 -7.16 -9.35
CA TYR A 53 4.51 -6.50 -9.68
C TYR A 53 4.69 -5.19 -10.49
N LEU A 54 5.80 -4.46 -10.33
CA LEU A 54 5.90 -3.05 -10.80
C LEU A 54 7.03 -2.78 -11.77
N ILE A 55 7.71 -3.83 -12.19
CA ILE A 55 8.95 -3.71 -12.94
C ILE A 55 8.78 -4.43 -14.27
N ASP A 56 8.80 -3.65 -15.34
CA ASP A 56 9.00 -4.18 -16.69
C ASP A 56 10.24 -5.08 -16.70
N TYR A 57 10.15 -6.26 -17.31
CA TYR A 57 11.16 -7.33 -17.32
C TYR A 57 12.55 -6.88 -17.82
N SER A 58 12.66 -5.65 -18.33
CA SER A 58 13.86 -5.01 -18.85
C SER A 58 14.75 -4.34 -17.78
N ASN A 59 14.22 -4.07 -16.58
CA ASN A 59 14.93 -3.27 -15.59
C ASN A 59 15.82 -4.13 -14.67
N THR A 60 17.10 -3.80 -14.60
CA THR A 60 18.02 -4.44 -13.65
C THR A 60 18.09 -3.63 -12.36
N PHE A 61 17.87 -4.30 -11.23
CA PHE A 61 17.94 -3.70 -9.91
C PHE A 61 19.10 -4.27 -9.11
N SER A 62 19.76 -3.39 -8.37
CA SER A 62 20.61 -3.80 -7.26
C SER A 62 20.32 -2.91 -6.07
N VAL A 63 20.33 -3.49 -4.88
CA VAL A 63 20.24 -2.76 -3.63
C VAL A 63 21.50 -3.01 -2.83
N THR A 64 22.02 -1.96 -2.22
CA THR A 64 23.17 -2.07 -1.32
C THR A 64 22.87 -1.31 -0.05
N ALA A 65 23.28 -1.86 1.09
CA ALA A 65 23.17 -1.21 2.38
C ALA A 65 24.57 -0.98 2.96
N SER A 66 24.79 0.22 3.49
CA SER A 66 25.92 0.55 4.36
C SER A 66 25.43 0.75 5.79
N LYS A 67 26.27 1.33 6.65
CA LYS A 67 25.92 1.68 8.03
C LYS A 67 24.80 2.74 8.11
N ASP A 68 24.75 3.63 7.14
CA ASP A 68 24.00 4.89 7.18
C ASP A 68 23.19 5.17 5.91
N GLN A 69 23.22 4.29 4.91
CA GLN A 69 22.40 4.46 3.71
C GLN A 69 21.99 3.12 3.08
N ILE A 70 20.85 3.17 2.38
CA ILE A 70 20.46 2.20 1.36
C ILE A 70 20.57 2.89 0.00
N VAL A 71 21.09 2.17 -0.99
CA VAL A 71 21.17 2.64 -2.37
C VAL A 71 20.47 1.63 -3.24
N ILE A 72 19.44 2.07 -3.95
CA ILE A 72 18.73 1.28 -4.95
C ILE A 72 19.12 1.80 -6.32
N LYS A 73 19.69 0.93 -7.15
CA LYS A 73 19.96 1.22 -8.56
C LYS A 73 18.87 0.57 -9.40
N ALA A 74 18.34 1.35 -10.33
CA ALA A 74 17.36 0.90 -11.30
C ALA A 74 17.80 1.45 -12.66
N ASN A 75 18.29 0.56 -13.54
CA ASN A 75 18.93 0.95 -14.80
C ASN A 75 20.09 1.94 -14.57
N ASP A 76 20.03 3.10 -15.23
CA ASP A 76 21.02 4.17 -15.12
C ASP A 76 20.76 5.13 -13.94
N ASN A 77 19.66 4.94 -13.20
CA ASN A 77 19.28 5.78 -12.07
C ASN A 77 19.73 5.18 -10.73
N GLU A 78 20.05 6.06 -9.79
CA GLU A 78 20.46 5.70 -8.43
C GLU A 78 19.67 6.51 -7.40
N TYR A 79 18.96 5.80 -6.52
CA TYR A 79 18.15 6.36 -5.45
C TYR A 79 18.84 6.09 -4.11
N ARG A 80 19.21 7.17 -3.40
CA ARG A 80 19.88 7.10 -2.10
C ARG A 80 18.89 7.39 -0.98
N TYR A 81 18.94 6.56 0.04
CA TYR A 81 18.13 6.65 1.25
C TYR A 81 19.10 6.76 2.43
N ILE A 82 19.08 7.88 3.15
CA ILE A 82 20.03 8.19 4.21
C ILE A 82 19.35 7.99 5.56
N LEU A 83 19.97 7.19 6.43
CA LEU A 83 19.51 6.95 7.79
C LEU A 83 20.10 8.00 8.72
N ASN A 84 19.23 8.75 9.38
CA ASN A 84 19.60 9.59 10.51
C ASN A 84 18.76 9.15 11.73
N ASP A 85 19.44 8.73 12.79
CA ASP A 85 18.86 7.98 13.91
C ASP A 85 18.07 6.75 13.41
N ASN A 86 16.73 6.78 13.48
CA ASN A 86 15.86 5.73 12.96
C ASN A 86 15.10 6.17 11.69
N ILE A 87 15.31 7.40 11.21
CA ILE A 87 14.57 7.96 10.07
C ILE A 87 15.37 7.76 8.80
N LEU A 88 14.87 6.92 7.91
CA LEU A 88 15.40 6.74 6.57
C LEU A 88 14.75 7.76 5.63
N THR A 89 15.55 8.62 5.01
CA THR A 89 15.07 9.74 4.20
C THR A 89 15.59 9.66 2.76
N THR A 90 14.73 9.97 1.79
CA THR A 90 15.12 10.21 0.40
C THR A 90 14.46 11.47 -0.17
N THR A 91 15.04 12.01 -1.23
CA THR A 91 14.52 13.16 -1.98
C THR A 91 14.58 12.80 -3.44
N ILE A 92 13.42 12.85 -4.10
CA ILE A 92 13.22 12.38 -5.47
C ILE A 92 12.56 13.52 -6.23
N ASN A 93 12.91 13.72 -7.50
CA ASN A 93 12.18 14.65 -8.34
C ASN A 93 10.71 14.20 -8.40
N LYS A 94 9.75 15.10 -8.16
CA LYS A 94 8.33 14.71 -8.08
C LYS A 94 7.77 14.15 -9.40
N GLU A 95 8.42 14.47 -10.53
CA GLU A 95 8.08 13.95 -11.86
C GLU A 95 8.74 12.57 -12.14
N ASP A 96 9.68 12.12 -11.29
CA ASP A 96 10.28 10.79 -11.38
C ASP A 96 9.38 9.76 -10.68
N THR A 97 8.35 9.35 -11.41
CA THR A 97 7.35 8.35 -10.95
C THR A 97 7.99 7.02 -10.57
N ASN A 98 9.03 6.58 -11.28
CA ASN A 98 9.75 5.35 -10.98
C ASN A 98 10.48 5.44 -9.63
N GLY A 99 11.13 6.57 -9.36
CA GLY A 99 11.76 6.83 -8.07
C GLY A 99 10.76 6.81 -6.91
N ILE A 100 9.62 7.47 -7.08
CA ILE A 100 8.55 7.48 -6.07
C ILE A 100 8.05 6.06 -5.82
N MET A 101 7.76 5.28 -6.88
CA MET A 101 7.33 3.88 -6.75
C MET A 101 8.36 3.03 -6.02
N LEU A 102 9.66 3.19 -6.31
CA LEU A 102 10.73 2.48 -5.59
C LEU A 102 10.78 2.82 -4.11
N ALA A 103 10.53 4.08 -3.75
CA ALA A 103 10.48 4.51 -2.36
C ALA A 103 9.27 3.89 -1.64
N LEU A 104 8.10 3.86 -2.26
CA LEU A 104 6.91 3.20 -1.70
C LEU A 104 7.12 1.69 -1.51
N MET A 105 7.77 1.03 -2.48
CA MET A 105 8.13 -0.38 -2.34
C MET A 105 9.13 -0.62 -1.21
N LEU A 106 10.11 0.28 -1.03
CA LEU A 106 11.06 0.16 0.08
C LEU A 106 10.34 0.28 1.42
N ILE A 107 9.37 1.20 1.54
CA ILE A 107 8.55 1.35 2.74
C ILE A 107 7.73 0.09 2.99
N ASP A 108 7.09 -0.49 1.96
CA ASP A 108 6.38 -1.76 2.09
C ASP A 108 7.27 -2.89 2.61
N ASN A 109 8.50 -2.99 2.10
CA ASN A 109 9.47 -3.98 2.59
C ASN A 109 9.93 -3.73 4.03
N ILE A 110 10.05 -2.47 4.46
CA ILE A 110 10.31 -2.12 5.87
C ILE A 110 9.15 -2.59 6.74
N GLU A 111 7.93 -2.32 6.30
CA GLU A 111 6.72 -2.64 7.05
C GLU A 111 6.38 -4.15 7.08
N GLN A 112 6.80 -4.91 6.07
CA GLN A 112 6.79 -6.37 6.13
C GLN A 112 7.69 -6.92 7.25
N LEU A 113 8.77 -6.21 7.61
CA LEU A 113 9.59 -6.57 8.79
C LEU A 113 8.90 -6.20 10.11
N HIS A 114 7.81 -5.43 10.05
CA HIS A 114 6.88 -5.14 11.15
C HIS A 114 5.58 -5.96 11.05
N ASP A 115 5.60 -7.11 10.36
CA ASP A 115 4.47 -8.03 10.22
C ASP A 115 3.28 -7.50 9.39
N TYR A 116 3.53 -6.60 8.42
CA TYR A 116 2.54 -6.34 7.37
C TYR A 116 2.66 -7.35 6.22
N GLU A 117 1.54 -7.59 5.54
CA GLU A 117 1.49 -8.45 4.36
C GLU A 117 2.15 -7.75 3.17
N ALA A 118 2.67 -8.53 2.22
CA ALA A 118 3.26 -7.97 1.00
C ALA A 118 2.27 -7.09 0.23
N GLU A 119 2.77 -5.99 -0.34
CA GLU A 119 2.01 -5.00 -1.12
C GLU A 119 0.96 -4.21 -0.33
N GLN A 120 0.72 -4.55 0.93
CA GLN A 120 -0.30 -3.89 1.73
C GLN A 120 0.01 -2.40 1.85
N ILE A 121 1.22 -2.06 2.30
CA ILE A 121 1.61 -0.67 2.51
C ILE A 121 1.89 0.05 1.20
N PHE A 122 2.44 -0.65 0.21
CA PHE A 122 2.61 -0.08 -1.12
C PHE A 122 1.26 0.42 -1.67
N ASN A 123 0.23 -0.41 -1.64
CA ASN A 123 -1.10 -0.03 -2.13
C ASN A 123 -1.72 1.11 -1.31
N ILE A 124 -1.48 1.12 0.01
CA ILE A 124 -1.92 2.17 0.92
C ILE A 124 -1.29 3.51 0.57
N LEU A 125 0.04 3.54 0.46
CA LEU A 125 0.78 4.75 0.16
C LEU A 125 0.74 5.11 -1.31
N ASN A 126 0.24 4.25 -2.18
CA ASN A 126 -0.07 4.62 -3.56
C ASN A 126 -1.53 5.12 -3.70
N SER A 127 -2.28 5.19 -2.60
CA SER A 127 -3.60 5.82 -2.55
C SER A 127 -3.50 7.29 -2.13
N GLU A 128 -4.44 8.13 -2.54
CA GLU A 128 -4.38 9.60 -2.35
C GLU A 128 -4.35 10.09 -0.89
N GLN A 129 -4.53 9.21 0.10
CA GLN A 129 -4.54 9.58 1.51
C GLN A 129 -3.15 9.61 2.17
N ILE A 130 -2.07 9.61 1.37
CA ILE A 130 -0.69 9.76 1.89
C ILE A 130 -0.53 11.04 2.70
N GLU A 131 -1.23 12.12 2.32
CA GLU A 131 -1.05 13.45 2.90
C GLU A 131 -1.38 13.51 4.41
N GLU A 132 -2.08 12.50 4.94
CA GLU A 132 -2.39 12.38 6.37
C GLU A 132 -1.29 11.67 7.19
N TYR A 133 -0.29 11.08 6.53
CA TYR A 133 0.81 10.40 7.20
C TYR A 133 1.93 11.38 7.54
N THR A 134 2.18 11.48 8.83
CA THR A 134 3.25 12.26 9.45
C THR A 134 4.26 11.32 10.08
N ILE A 135 5.50 11.78 10.27
CA ILE A 135 6.58 10.88 10.72
C ILE A 135 6.29 10.23 12.08
N ASP A 136 5.48 10.87 12.92
CA ASP A 136 4.97 10.30 14.18
C ASP A 136 4.05 9.09 13.97
N LYS A 137 3.42 8.91 12.81
CA LYS A 137 2.69 7.69 12.41
C LYS A 137 3.59 6.63 11.77
N GLY A 138 4.84 6.96 11.43
CA GLY A 138 5.84 6.05 10.87
C GLY A 138 6.34 6.42 9.48
N VAL A 139 5.58 7.22 8.71
CA VAL A 139 5.98 7.68 7.37
C VAL A 139 5.53 9.12 7.15
N GLU A 140 6.31 9.89 6.40
CA GLU A 140 5.96 11.25 5.98
C GLU A 140 6.36 11.40 4.51
N ILE A 141 5.40 11.80 3.68
CA ILE A 141 5.65 12.11 2.27
C ILE A 141 5.18 13.53 2.02
N THR A 142 6.11 14.41 1.65
CA THR A 142 5.82 15.81 1.36
C THR A 142 6.23 16.15 -0.05
N TYR A 143 5.38 16.89 -0.74
CA TYR A 143 5.67 17.41 -2.08
C TYR A 143 5.95 18.91 -1.98
N ASN A 144 7.10 19.33 -2.49
CA ASN A 144 7.42 20.74 -2.71
C ASN A 144 7.34 21.07 -4.22
N GLU A 145 7.78 22.26 -4.64
CA GLU A 145 7.70 22.68 -6.05
C GLU A 145 8.37 21.69 -7.02
N LYS A 146 9.44 21.00 -6.61
CA LYS A 146 10.27 20.15 -7.49
C LYS A 146 10.43 18.72 -7.00
N ASP A 147 10.35 18.50 -5.69
CA ASP A 147 10.79 17.27 -5.06
C ASP A 147 9.68 16.65 -4.21
N ALA A 148 9.64 15.32 -4.21
CA ALA A 148 9.04 14.51 -3.18
C ALA A 148 10.10 14.18 -2.12
N ILE A 149 9.84 14.55 -0.87
CA ILE A 149 10.66 14.18 0.28
C ILE A 149 9.93 13.08 1.04
N ILE A 150 10.57 11.92 1.13
CA ILE A 150 9.99 10.71 1.73
C ILE A 150 10.83 10.32 2.93
N LYS A 151 10.18 10.16 4.08
CA LYS A 151 10.80 9.76 5.35
C LYS A 151 10.04 8.58 5.93
N VAL A 152 10.76 7.60 6.48
CA VAL A 152 10.19 6.46 7.18
C VAL A 152 10.97 6.17 8.46
N ASP A 153 10.28 5.99 9.58
CA ASP A 153 10.88 5.54 10.83
C ASP A 153 11.00 4.02 10.82
N ILE A 154 12.20 3.50 10.53
CA ILE A 154 12.41 2.05 10.41
C ILE A 154 12.21 1.30 11.73
N SER A 155 12.15 1.99 12.86
CA SER A 155 11.96 1.40 14.18
C SER A 155 10.50 1.31 14.60
N LYS A 156 9.59 1.95 13.85
CA LYS A 156 8.18 2.05 14.19
C LYS A 156 7.33 1.38 13.12
N LYS A 157 6.42 0.50 13.55
CA LYS A 157 5.34 -0.03 12.71
C LYS A 157 4.41 1.11 12.30
N LEU A 158 4.13 1.23 11.00
CA LEU A 158 3.25 2.24 10.45
C LEU A 158 1.85 2.14 11.05
N GLU A 159 1.34 3.24 11.61
CA GLU A 159 -0.04 3.32 12.07
C GLU A 159 -0.99 3.46 10.87
N ILE A 160 -1.44 2.32 10.35
CA ILE A 160 -2.36 2.28 9.21
C ILE A 160 -3.73 2.87 9.55
N ILE A 161 -4.21 3.77 8.69
CA ILE A 161 -5.63 4.16 8.65
C ILE A 161 -6.48 2.92 8.32
N ASP A 162 -7.53 2.67 9.07
CA ASP A 162 -8.42 1.53 8.82
C ASP A 162 -9.15 1.65 7.46
N PHE A 163 -8.56 1.04 6.43
CA PHE A 163 -9.09 1.03 5.07
C PHE A 163 -10.43 0.35 4.92
N SER A 164 -10.82 -0.52 5.87
CA SER A 164 -12.15 -1.12 5.86
C SER A 164 -13.26 -0.12 6.20
N LYS A 165 -12.93 1.14 6.48
CA LYS A 165 -13.90 2.23 6.71
C LYS A 165 -13.85 3.29 5.62
N LEU A 166 -12.97 3.14 4.64
CA LEU A 166 -12.76 4.14 3.61
C LEU A 166 -13.64 3.87 2.41
N TYR A 167 -14.27 4.92 1.92
CA TYR A 167 -15.10 4.94 0.74
C TYR A 167 -14.95 6.26 0.01
N PHE A 168 -15.31 6.31 -1.27
CA PHE A 168 -15.30 7.54 -2.04
C PHE A 168 -16.40 8.47 -1.53
N THR A 169 -15.98 9.58 -0.92
CA THR A 169 -16.85 10.71 -0.57
C THR A 169 -16.82 11.72 -1.70
N LYS A 170 -17.82 12.59 -1.78
CA LYS A 170 -17.80 13.73 -2.73
C LYS A 170 -16.53 14.55 -2.67
N GLU A 171 -16.08 14.89 -1.46
CA GLU A 171 -14.86 15.66 -1.25
C GLU A 171 -13.64 14.94 -1.82
N SER A 172 -13.51 13.62 -1.60
CA SER A 172 -12.40 12.87 -2.20
C SER A 172 -12.48 12.71 -3.72
N LEU A 173 -13.56 13.12 -4.37
CA LEU A 173 -13.74 13.03 -5.82
C LEU A 173 -13.71 14.40 -6.51
N SER A 174 -13.47 15.50 -5.76
CA SER A 174 -13.62 16.86 -6.28
C SER A 174 -12.63 17.21 -7.39
N ASP A 175 -11.43 16.63 -7.34
CA ASP A 175 -10.37 16.77 -8.35
C ASP A 175 -10.72 16.10 -9.69
N ILE A 176 -11.60 15.10 -9.68
CA ILE A 176 -12.06 14.38 -10.87
C ILE A 176 -13.54 14.59 -11.20
N GLU A 177 -14.20 15.53 -10.51
CA GLU A 177 -15.65 15.74 -10.62
C GLU A 177 -16.10 16.06 -12.06
N GLU A 178 -15.32 16.86 -12.78
CA GLU A 178 -15.59 17.22 -14.18
C GLU A 178 -15.60 15.97 -15.09
N PHE A 179 -14.61 15.08 -14.93
CA PHE A 179 -14.52 13.83 -15.70
C PHE A 179 -15.60 12.81 -15.33
N LEU A 180 -16.06 12.82 -14.07
CA LEU A 180 -17.20 12.01 -13.66
C LEU A 180 -18.48 12.45 -14.38
N LYS A 181 -18.71 13.76 -14.50
CA LYS A 181 -19.92 14.33 -15.13
C LYS A 181 -19.89 14.32 -16.66
N ASP A 182 -18.73 14.46 -17.27
CA ASP A 182 -18.59 14.56 -18.73
C ASP A 182 -18.37 13.18 -19.39
N ARG A 183 -18.06 13.15 -20.69
CA ARG A 183 -17.69 11.95 -21.44
C ARG A 183 -16.27 11.49 -21.12
N GLY A 184 -15.97 10.25 -21.50
CA GLY A 184 -14.64 9.66 -21.38
C GLY A 184 -14.49 8.80 -20.13
N CYS A 185 -13.23 8.51 -19.78
CA CYS A 185 -12.88 7.57 -18.72
C CYS A 185 -12.04 8.23 -17.64
N VAL A 186 -12.30 7.87 -16.39
CA VAL A 186 -11.50 8.23 -15.23
C VAL A 186 -11.40 7.06 -14.28
N HIS A 187 -10.23 6.86 -13.69
CA HIS A 187 -10.00 5.87 -12.65
C HIS A 187 -9.41 6.54 -11.42
N LYS A 188 -9.71 5.98 -10.25
CA LYS A 188 -9.25 6.51 -8.97
C LYS A 188 -9.19 5.40 -7.93
N ILE A 189 -8.22 5.49 -7.02
CA ILE A 189 -7.98 4.47 -5.99
C ILE A 189 -8.09 5.12 -4.62
N LYS A 190 -8.80 4.46 -3.69
CA LYS A 190 -8.90 4.90 -2.30
C LYS A 190 -8.98 3.69 -1.38
N GLY A 191 -7.89 3.41 -0.66
CA GLY A 191 -7.79 2.23 0.18
C GLY A 191 -7.96 0.94 -0.61
N TYR A 192 -8.91 0.10 -0.21
CA TYR A 192 -9.24 -1.13 -0.92
C TYR A 192 -10.21 -0.95 -2.08
N LEU A 193 -10.56 0.29 -2.43
CA LEU A 193 -11.49 0.59 -3.50
C LEU A 193 -10.78 1.12 -4.75
N ILE A 194 -11.18 0.60 -5.89
CA ILE A 194 -10.82 1.15 -7.21
C ILE A 194 -12.13 1.55 -7.89
N LEU A 195 -12.23 2.83 -8.25
CA LEU A 195 -13.30 3.37 -9.10
C LEU A 195 -12.78 3.47 -10.53
N ASN A 196 -13.55 2.96 -11.48
CA ASN A 196 -13.39 3.26 -12.89
C ASN A 196 -14.75 3.69 -13.45
N LYS A 197 -14.82 4.87 -14.05
CA LYS A 197 -16.01 5.34 -14.75
C LYS A 197 -15.64 5.58 -16.20
N CYS A 198 -16.45 5.09 -17.13
CA CYS A 198 -16.37 5.36 -18.56
C CYS A 198 -17.77 5.67 -19.11
N GLY A 199 -17.89 6.58 -20.08
CA GLY A 199 -19.20 6.83 -20.68
C GLY A 199 -19.22 7.89 -21.77
N ASP A 200 -20.39 8.02 -22.38
CA ASP A 200 -20.73 9.04 -23.36
C ASP A 200 -22.06 9.74 -23.02
N GLU A 201 -22.67 10.44 -23.98
CA GLU A 201 -23.94 11.16 -23.75
C GLU A 201 -25.14 10.24 -23.48
N LYS A 202 -25.04 8.96 -23.79
CA LYS A 202 -26.15 8.00 -23.73
C LYS A 202 -25.99 7.02 -22.60
N GLU A 203 -24.77 6.60 -22.29
CA GLU A 203 -24.52 5.61 -21.25
C GLU A 203 -23.31 5.99 -20.41
N ASN A 204 -23.47 5.92 -19.09
CA ASN A 204 -22.36 5.93 -18.14
C ASN A 204 -22.21 4.56 -17.50
N VAL A 205 -21.00 4.03 -17.50
CA VAL A 205 -20.61 2.77 -16.86
C VAL A 205 -19.67 3.08 -15.71
N ILE A 206 -20.14 2.79 -14.49
CA ILE A 206 -19.38 2.94 -13.25
C ILE A 206 -19.02 1.53 -12.80
N THR A 207 -17.73 1.24 -12.64
CA THR A 207 -17.23 0.00 -12.05
C THR A 207 -16.48 0.34 -10.77
N ILE A 208 -16.90 -0.25 -9.65
CA ILE A 208 -16.18 -0.14 -8.37
C ILE A 208 -15.74 -1.54 -7.96
N GLY A 209 -14.46 -1.68 -7.70
CA GLY A 209 -13.89 -2.89 -7.11
C GLY A 209 -13.51 -2.67 -5.66
N GLU A 210 -13.79 -3.65 -4.81
CA GLU A 210 -13.30 -3.70 -3.44
C GLU A 210 -12.49 -4.98 -3.21
N LYS A 211 -11.30 -4.84 -2.64
CA LYS A 211 -10.41 -5.98 -2.38
C LYS A 211 -11.09 -6.97 -1.42
N ASN A 212 -10.99 -8.26 -1.73
CA ASN A 212 -11.56 -9.41 -1.01
C ASN A 212 -13.09 -9.54 -1.05
N ASN A 213 -13.84 -8.49 -0.73
CA ASN A 213 -15.31 -8.55 -0.66
C ASN A 213 -15.98 -7.20 -0.94
N LEU A 214 -17.18 -7.23 -1.50
CA LEU A 214 -18.04 -6.05 -1.61
C LEU A 214 -18.70 -5.77 -0.26
N THR A 215 -18.50 -4.55 0.26
CA THR A 215 -19.04 -4.13 1.55
C THR A 215 -19.95 -2.90 1.41
N GLU A 216 -20.41 -2.38 2.55
CA GLU A 216 -21.13 -1.11 2.62
C GLU A 216 -20.30 0.06 2.05
N ASN A 217 -18.96 -0.02 2.06
CA ASN A 217 -18.10 1.00 1.48
C ASN A 217 -18.22 1.08 -0.04
N THR A 218 -18.30 -0.07 -0.72
CA THR A 218 -18.60 -0.11 -2.16
C THR A 218 -19.94 0.57 -2.44
N TYR A 219 -20.98 0.22 -1.68
CA TYR A 219 -22.32 0.77 -1.89
C TYR A 219 -22.36 2.29 -1.65
N LYS A 220 -21.78 2.77 -0.54
CA LYS A 220 -21.63 4.20 -0.25
C LYS A 220 -20.85 4.93 -1.33
N SER A 221 -19.77 4.34 -1.83
CA SER A 221 -19.00 4.90 -2.93
C SER A 221 -19.84 5.06 -4.20
N LEU A 222 -20.59 4.02 -4.56
CA LEU A 222 -21.48 4.04 -5.72
C LEU A 222 -22.52 5.15 -5.60
N LEU A 223 -23.16 5.29 -4.43
CA LEU A 223 -24.12 6.36 -4.16
C LEU A 223 -23.51 7.76 -4.30
N ASN A 224 -22.28 7.98 -3.80
CA ASN A 224 -21.59 9.26 -3.95
C ASN A 224 -21.27 9.57 -5.41
N VAL A 225 -20.86 8.57 -6.19
CA VAL A 225 -20.58 8.73 -7.63
C VAL A 225 -21.87 9.05 -8.40
N ILE A 226 -22.98 8.35 -8.13
CA ILE A 226 -24.30 8.66 -8.72
C ILE A 226 -24.70 10.09 -8.42
N GLU A 227 -24.51 10.53 -7.17
CA GLU A 227 -24.87 11.89 -6.76
C GLU A 227 -24.06 12.97 -7.48
N ILE A 228 -22.80 12.69 -7.81
CA ILE A 228 -21.94 13.57 -8.59
C ILE A 228 -22.39 13.61 -10.05
N ILE A 229 -22.62 12.45 -10.66
CA ILE A 229 -22.95 12.32 -12.08
C ILE A 229 -24.35 12.89 -12.37
N LEU A 230 -25.32 12.61 -11.51
CA LEU A 230 -26.72 12.98 -11.71
C LEU A 230 -27.14 14.10 -10.76
N ASN A 231 -27.42 13.76 -9.49
CA ASN A 231 -27.76 14.68 -8.38
C ASN A 231 -28.25 13.86 -7.16
N THR A 232 -28.59 14.55 -6.06
CA THR A 232 -29.10 13.96 -4.82
C THR A 232 -30.44 13.25 -4.99
N GLU A 233 -31.36 13.77 -5.80
CA GLU A 233 -32.67 13.15 -6.02
C GLU A 233 -32.53 11.79 -6.72
N GLU A 234 -31.69 11.71 -7.75
CA GLU A 234 -31.43 10.46 -8.46
C GLU A 234 -30.68 9.44 -7.59
N LYS A 235 -29.76 9.89 -6.71
CA LYS A 235 -29.17 9.02 -5.69
C LYS A 235 -30.24 8.40 -4.80
N GLU A 236 -31.17 9.20 -4.27
CA GLU A 236 -32.24 8.71 -3.40
C GLU A 236 -33.19 7.73 -4.12
N LYS A 237 -33.52 7.99 -5.40
CA LYS A 237 -34.29 7.05 -6.22
C LYS A 237 -33.54 5.72 -6.40
N PHE A 238 -32.26 5.80 -6.76
CA PHE A 238 -31.42 4.61 -6.89
C PHE A 238 -31.35 3.82 -5.57
N GLU A 239 -31.14 4.49 -4.43
CA GLU A 239 -31.06 3.86 -3.11
C GLU A 239 -32.37 3.12 -2.76
N ASN A 240 -33.52 3.70 -3.09
CA ASN A 240 -34.82 3.06 -2.89
C ASN A 240 -35.05 1.85 -3.82
N GLU A 241 -34.60 1.95 -5.09
CA GLU A 241 -34.73 0.85 -6.06
C GLU A 241 -33.72 -0.28 -5.81
N PHE A 242 -32.52 0.05 -5.34
CA PHE A 242 -31.39 -0.86 -5.15
C PHE A 242 -30.86 -0.74 -3.71
N PRO A 243 -31.62 -1.15 -2.67
CA PRO A 243 -31.24 -0.97 -1.26
C PRO A 243 -30.03 -1.79 -0.84
N THR A 244 -29.64 -2.79 -1.63
CA THR A 244 -28.48 -3.65 -1.43
C THR A 244 -27.79 -3.92 -2.76
N LEU A 245 -26.51 -4.26 -2.72
CA LEU A 245 -25.76 -4.71 -3.89
C LEU A 245 -26.26 -6.09 -4.33
N GLU A 246 -27.01 -6.14 -5.43
CA GLU A 246 -27.49 -7.36 -6.07
C GLU A 246 -27.60 -7.16 -7.59
N ASN A 247 -27.56 -8.26 -8.35
CA ASN A 247 -27.81 -8.22 -9.79
C ASN A 247 -29.26 -7.79 -10.04
N LYS A 248 -29.46 -6.60 -10.62
CA LYS A 248 -30.79 -6.03 -10.82
C LYS A 248 -30.77 -5.00 -11.93
N SER A 249 -31.88 -4.86 -12.64
CA SER A 249 -32.06 -3.84 -13.66
C SER A 249 -33.39 -3.12 -13.44
N SER A 250 -33.39 -1.81 -13.66
CA SER A 250 -34.59 -0.98 -13.81
C SER A 250 -34.55 -0.30 -15.18
N GLU A 251 -35.46 0.65 -15.43
CA GLU A 251 -35.52 1.31 -16.72
C GLU A 251 -34.25 2.12 -17.02
N LYS A 252 -33.67 2.75 -15.98
CA LYS A 252 -32.51 3.63 -16.07
C LYS A 252 -31.21 2.96 -15.65
N TYR A 253 -31.27 2.02 -14.71
CA TYR A 253 -30.09 1.47 -14.05
C TYR A 253 -29.93 -0.03 -14.32
N ASN A 254 -28.71 -0.49 -14.56
CA ASN A 254 -28.39 -1.91 -14.64
C ASN A 254 -27.17 -2.22 -13.78
N LEU A 255 -27.39 -2.89 -12.65
CA LEU A 255 -26.37 -3.23 -11.66
C LEU A 255 -25.97 -4.70 -11.78
N ILE A 256 -24.69 -4.95 -11.98
CA ILE A 256 -24.11 -6.29 -12.15
C ILE A 256 -22.96 -6.46 -11.15
N LEU A 257 -22.99 -7.52 -10.37
CA LEU A 257 -21.92 -7.95 -9.48
C LEU A 257 -21.01 -8.94 -10.20
N ASN A 258 -19.71 -8.75 -10.02
CA ASN A 258 -18.63 -9.52 -10.64
C ASN A 258 -18.87 -9.72 -12.15
N PRO A 259 -19.01 -8.63 -12.93
CA PRO A 259 -19.18 -8.74 -14.37
C PRO A 259 -17.96 -9.41 -15.01
N GLU A 260 -18.15 -9.97 -16.21
CA GLU A 260 -17.03 -10.31 -17.07
C GLU A 260 -16.26 -9.03 -17.43
N LEU A 261 -14.94 -9.08 -17.29
CA LEU A 261 -14.07 -7.96 -17.58
C LEU A 261 -13.63 -8.00 -19.03
N ASP A 262 -13.70 -6.85 -19.68
CA ASP A 262 -13.00 -6.64 -20.95
C ASP A 262 -11.50 -6.46 -20.70
N GLU A 263 -10.74 -6.30 -21.78
CA GLU A 263 -9.28 -6.13 -21.71
C GLU A 263 -8.87 -4.93 -20.85
N LEU A 264 -9.57 -3.80 -20.97
CA LEU A 264 -9.26 -2.58 -20.23
C LEU A 264 -9.52 -2.76 -18.73
N LEU A 265 -10.69 -3.28 -18.37
CA LEU A 265 -11.03 -3.55 -16.98
C LEU A 265 -10.14 -4.64 -16.38
N SER A 266 -9.68 -5.61 -17.17
CA SER A 266 -8.72 -6.63 -16.70
C SER A 266 -7.36 -6.02 -16.37
N MET A 267 -6.94 -4.95 -17.05
CA MET A 267 -5.72 -4.22 -16.71
C MET A 267 -5.89 -3.39 -15.44
N ILE A 268 -7.07 -2.78 -15.23
CA ILE A 268 -7.36 -1.97 -14.04
C ILE A 268 -7.55 -2.86 -12.79
N PHE A 269 -8.30 -3.95 -12.94
CA PHE A 269 -8.65 -4.89 -11.88
C PHE A 269 -7.92 -6.23 -12.09
N TYR A 270 -6.61 -6.16 -12.31
CA TYR A 270 -5.76 -7.33 -12.56
C TYR A 270 -5.69 -8.27 -11.35
N ASP A 271 -5.84 -7.74 -10.13
CA ASP A 271 -5.85 -8.51 -8.88
C ASP A 271 -7.19 -9.24 -8.72
N SER A 272 -7.15 -10.57 -8.94
CA SER A 272 -8.31 -11.47 -8.83
C SER A 272 -8.97 -11.50 -7.45
N THR A 273 -8.34 -10.94 -6.41
CA THR A 273 -8.94 -10.81 -5.09
C THR A 273 -10.03 -9.73 -5.04
N TYR A 274 -10.06 -8.81 -6.01
CA TYR A 274 -11.12 -7.80 -6.09
C TYR A 274 -12.47 -8.43 -6.42
N LYS A 275 -13.49 -7.99 -5.69
CA LYS A 275 -14.90 -8.19 -6.05
C LYS A 275 -15.42 -6.89 -6.64
N LEU A 276 -16.25 -7.00 -7.66
CA LEU A 276 -16.60 -5.87 -8.51
C LEU A 276 -18.11 -5.65 -8.53
N VAL A 277 -18.50 -4.39 -8.61
CA VAL A 277 -19.84 -3.97 -9.03
C VAL A 277 -19.71 -3.08 -10.25
N GLN A 278 -20.56 -3.30 -11.25
CA GLN A 278 -20.71 -2.44 -12.41
C GLN A 278 -22.15 -1.94 -12.51
N LEU A 279 -22.31 -0.64 -12.53
CA LEU A 279 -23.56 0.05 -12.78
C LEU A 279 -23.52 0.70 -14.16
N LYS A 280 -24.44 0.33 -15.04
CA LYS A 280 -24.73 1.07 -16.28
C LYS A 280 -25.92 1.99 -16.05
N ILE A 281 -25.79 3.24 -16.47
CA ILE A 281 -26.80 4.29 -16.35
C ILE A 281 -27.17 4.75 -17.75
N ASP A 282 -28.43 4.58 -18.12
CA ASP A 282 -28.99 5.16 -19.34
C ASP A 282 -29.24 6.67 -19.12
N MET A 283 -28.44 7.49 -19.78
CA MET A 283 -28.47 8.97 -19.66
C MET A 283 -29.59 9.60 -20.49
N THR A 284 -30.35 8.80 -21.25
CA THR A 284 -31.47 9.27 -22.06
C THR A 284 -32.81 9.23 -21.31
N LYS A 285 -32.81 8.74 -20.07
CA LYS A 285 -33.99 8.53 -19.23
C LYS A 285 -34.00 9.34 -17.93
#